data_AF-A0A6B0XHZ9-F1
#
_entry.id   AF-A0A6B0XHZ9-F1
#
_cell.length_a   1.000
_cell.length_b   1.000
_cell.length_c   1.000
_cell.angle_alpha   90.00
_cell.angle_beta   90.00
_cell.angle_gamma   90.00
#
_symmetry.space_group_name_H-M   'P 1'
#
loop_
_entity.id
_entity.type
_entity.pdbx_description
1 polymer ?
#
loop_
_entity_poly.entity_id
_entity_poly.type
_entity_poly.pdbx_seq_one_letter_code
_entity_poly.pdbx_strand_id
1 'polypeptide(L)'
;MAVTKTAKILLIAFFALVAYIAFGNGLFYKVWQEEKTLMELEAQVKQLEAETDSLRQVLKLLESDIDFIERVAREDLGLVKPGEVVIPLPAEEGE
;
A
#
# COMPACT_ATOMS: atom_id res chain seq x y z
N MET A 1 -28.59 21.31 51.33
CA MET A 1 -29.27 20.72 50.14
C MET A 1 -28.98 21.46 48.82
N ALA A 2 -28.82 22.79 48.82
CA ALA A 2 -28.50 23.55 47.60
C ALA A 2 -27.08 23.31 47.06
N VAL A 3 -26.08 23.23 47.95
CA VAL A 3 -24.66 23.02 47.58
C VAL A 3 -24.42 21.67 46.88
N THR A 4 -25.11 20.63 47.31
CA THR A 4 -25.04 19.31 46.67
C THR A 4 -25.71 19.28 45.31
N LYS A 5 -26.69 20.17 45.05
CA LYS A 5 -27.33 20.29 43.73
C LYS A 5 -26.43 21.05 42.75
N THR A 6 -25.81 22.15 43.17
CA THR A 6 -24.86 22.89 42.33
C THR A 6 -23.62 22.07 42.00
N ALA A 7 -23.09 21.30 42.96
CA ALA A 7 -21.97 20.37 42.71
C ALA A 7 -22.32 19.31 41.66
N LYS A 8 -23.54 18.75 41.67
CA LYS A 8 -24.00 17.80 40.65
C LYS A 8 -24.12 18.42 39.27
N ILE A 9 -24.62 19.67 39.18
CA ILE A 9 -24.72 20.39 37.91
C ILE A 9 -23.33 20.65 37.32
N LEU A 10 -22.37 21.07 38.16
CA LEU A 10 -20.99 21.27 37.73
C LEU A 10 -20.34 19.97 37.27
N LEU A 11 -20.60 18.84 37.95
CA LEU A 11 -20.11 17.53 37.54
C LEU A 11 -20.66 17.14 36.17
N ILE A 12 -21.97 17.30 35.95
CA ILE A 12 -22.61 16.99 34.67
C ILE A 12 -22.07 17.89 33.55
N ALA A 13 -21.90 19.19 33.82
CA ALA A 13 -21.32 20.13 32.85
C ALA A 13 -19.88 19.77 32.51
N PHE A 14 -19.08 19.33 33.48
CA PHE A 14 -17.72 18.85 33.25
C PHE A 14 -17.69 17.61 32.35
N PHE A 15 -18.52 16.61 32.64
CA PHE A 15 -18.61 15.41 31.78
C PHE A 15 -19.14 15.73 30.39
N ALA A 16 -20.10 16.64 30.27
CA ALA A 16 -20.62 17.09 28.97
C ALA A 16 -19.55 17.82 28.14
N LEU A 17 -18.70 18.64 28.78
CA LEU A 17 -17.57 19.31 28.12
C LEU A 17 -16.53 18.29 27.64
N VAL A 18 -16.17 17.31 28.48
CA VAL A 18 -15.24 16.25 28.13
C VAL A 18 -15.77 15.42 26.95
N ALA A 19 -17.05 15.05 26.99
CA ALA A 19 -17.70 14.36 25.89
C ALA A 19 -17.69 15.22 24.61
N TYR A 20 -18.05 16.50 24.70
CA TYR A 20 -18.04 17.40 23.55
C TYR A 20 -16.65 17.54 22.92
N ILE A 21 -15.58 17.61 23.70
CA ILE A 21 -14.20 17.67 23.18
C ILE A 21 -13.81 16.32 22.56
N ALA A 22 -14.15 15.20 23.20
CA ALA A 22 -13.87 13.86 22.71
C ALA A 22 -14.59 13.57 21.38
N PHE A 23 -15.88 13.95 21.28
CA PHE A 23 -16.67 13.78 20.07
C PHE A 23 -16.36 14.84 18.99
N GLY A 24 -16.13 16.09 19.38
CA GLY A 24 -15.96 17.22 18.47
C GLY A 24 -14.65 17.22 17.69
N ASN A 25 -13.58 16.66 18.27
CA ASN A 25 -12.28 16.65 17.62
C ASN A 25 -11.96 15.36 16.86
N GLY A 26 -12.77 14.29 16.97
CA GLY A 26 -12.51 13.02 16.28
C GLY A 26 -11.05 12.55 16.41
N LEU A 27 -10.38 12.93 17.51
CA LEU A 27 -8.92 12.95 17.64
C LEU A 27 -8.33 11.57 17.38
N PHE A 28 -9.00 10.53 17.87
CA PHE A 28 -8.57 9.15 17.70
C PHE A 28 -8.88 8.61 16.30
N TYR A 29 -10.03 8.97 15.73
CA TYR A 29 -10.44 8.44 14.42
C TYR A 29 -9.57 9.02 13.30
N LYS A 30 -9.30 10.33 13.33
CA LYS A 30 -8.43 10.98 12.34
C LYS A 30 -7.01 10.45 12.41
N VAL A 31 -6.41 10.41 13.61
CA VAL A 31 -5.04 9.90 13.77
C VAL A 31 -4.92 8.45 13.30
N TRP A 32 -5.90 7.60 13.63
CA TRP A 32 -5.90 6.21 13.17
C TRP A 32 -6.03 6.09 11.64
N GLN A 33 -6.87 6.92 11.02
CA GLN A 33 -7.03 6.92 9.57
C GLN A 33 -5.78 7.42 8.85
N GLU A 34 -5.12 8.45 9.37
CA GLU A 34 -3.84 8.94 8.86
C GLU A 34 -2.73 7.89 9.02
N GLU A 35 -2.66 7.20 10.16
CA GLU A 35 -1.69 6.11 10.39
C GLU A 35 -1.89 4.97 9.38
N LYS A 36 -3.14 4.57 9.14
CA LYS A 36 -3.46 3.56 8.11
C LYS A 36 -3.05 4.02 6.71
N THR A 37 -3.29 5.29 6.39
CA THR A 37 -2.96 5.88 5.08
C THR A 37 -1.44 5.94 4.90
N LEU A 38 -0.69 6.28 5.95
CA LEU A 38 0.77 6.23 5.94
C LEU A 38 1.29 4.82 5.67
N MET A 39 0.77 3.82 6.39
CA MET A 39 1.18 2.42 6.17
C MET A 39 0.93 1.94 4.75
N GLU A 40 -0.22 2.31 4.17
CA GLU A 40 -0.55 1.96 2.79
C GLU A 40 0.37 2.66 1.79
N LEU A 41 0.66 3.95 2.00
CA LEU A 41 1.55 4.70 1.13
C LEU A 41 3.00 4.20 1.22
N GLU A 42 3.49 3.86 2.42
CA GLU A 42 4.81 3.23 2.60
C GLU A 42 4.92 1.89 1.88
N ALA A 43 3.87 1.07 1.93
CA ALA A 43 3.82 -0.19 1.20
C ALA A 43 3.87 0.04 -0.33
N GLN A 44 3.13 1.02 -0.83
CA GLN A 44 3.16 1.40 -2.25
C GLN A 44 4.55 1.89 -2.67
N VAL A 45 5.18 2.77 -1.88
CA VAL A 45 6.54 3.26 -2.16
C VAL A 45 7.51 2.08 -2.26
N LYS A 46 7.48 1.16 -1.30
CA LYS A 46 8.35 -0.01 -1.32
C LYS A 46 8.12 -0.91 -2.54
N GLN A 47 6.87 -1.06 -2.97
CA GLN A 47 6.54 -1.81 -4.18
C GLN A 47 7.10 -1.13 -5.43
N LEU A 48 6.90 0.18 -5.56
CA LEU A 48 7.40 0.96 -6.70
C LEU A 48 8.93 0.99 -6.76
N GLU A 49 9.60 1.05 -5.60
CA GLU A 49 11.06 0.96 -5.52
C GLU A 49 11.56 -0.39 -6.04
N ALA A 50 10.93 -1.49 -5.60
CA ALA A 50 11.26 -2.83 -6.08
C ALA A 50 11.02 -3.00 -7.60
N GLU A 51 9.91 -2.46 -8.11
CA GLU A 51 9.61 -2.44 -9.54
C GLU A 51 10.66 -1.63 -10.31
N THR A 52 11.00 -0.43 -9.82
CA THR A 52 12.03 0.43 -10.42
C THR A 52 13.38 -0.27 -10.48
N ASP A 53 13.78 -0.95 -9.41
CA ASP A 53 15.04 -1.69 -9.36
C ASP A 53 15.05 -2.87 -10.34
N SER A 54 13.93 -3.59 -10.48
CA SER A 54 13.80 -4.66 -11.48
C SER A 54 13.91 -4.14 -12.91
N LEU A 55 13.24 -3.03 -13.22
CA LEU A 55 13.28 -2.40 -14.54
C LEU A 55 14.68 -1.89 -14.88
N ARG A 56 15.40 -1.33 -13.90
CA ARG A 56 16.80 -0.92 -14.06
C ARG A 56 17.72 -2.10 -14.39
N GLN A 57 17.49 -3.26 -13.80
CA GLN A 57 18.25 -4.46 -14.13
C GLN A 57 17.98 -4.91 -15.57
N VAL A 58 16.71 -4.89 -15.99
CA VAL A 58 16.33 -5.18 -17.38
C VAL A 58 16.99 -4.20 -18.35
N LEU A 59 16.98 -2.90 -18.05
CA LEU A 59 17.63 -1.88 -18.87
C LEU A 59 19.13 -2.17 -19.02
N LYS A 60 19.80 -2.53 -17.92
CA LYS A 60 21.22 -2.89 -17.94
C LYS A 60 21.49 -4.11 -18.81
N LEU A 61 20.64 -5.15 -18.73
CA LEU A 61 20.77 -6.33 -19.60
C LEU A 61 20.57 -5.96 -21.06
N LEU A 62 19.59 -5.12 -21.37
CA LEU A 62 19.32 -4.66 -22.72
C LEU A 62 20.47 -3.83 -23.32
N GLU A 63 21.18 -3.06 -22.50
CA GLU A 63 22.35 -2.28 -22.96
C GLU A 63 23.63 -3.11 -23.10
N SER A 64 23.80 -4.15 -22.29
CA SER A 64 25.08 -4.86 -22.15
C SER A 64 25.11 -6.27 -22.72
N ASP A 65 23.95 -6.87 -23.01
CA ASP A 65 23.83 -8.27 -23.38
C ASP A 65 23.01 -8.46 -24.68
N ILE A 66 23.71 -8.78 -25.77
CA ILE A 66 23.11 -9.04 -27.08
C ILE A 66 22.29 -10.34 -27.12
N ASP A 67 22.67 -11.35 -26.32
CA ASP A 67 21.95 -12.63 -26.27
C ASP A 67 20.62 -12.45 -25.54
N PHE A 68 20.59 -11.58 -24.52
CA PHE A 68 19.35 -11.16 -23.87
C PHE A 68 18.39 -10.51 -24.86
N ILE A 69 18.88 -9.58 -25.69
CA ILE A 69 18.09 -8.90 -26.73
C ILE A 69 17.56 -9.91 -27.76
N GLU A 70 18.40 -10.83 -28.26
CA GLU A 70 18.00 -11.88 -29.21
C GLU A 70 16.86 -12.74 -28.63
N ARG A 71 17.00 -13.15 -27.36
CA ARG A 71 16.00 -13.97 -26.68
C ARG A 71 14.65 -13.26 -26.58
N VAL A 72 14.63 -12.01 -26.10
CA VAL A 72 13.39 -11.21 -26.00
C VAL A 72 12.74 -11.04 -27.37
N ALA A 73 13.52 -10.72 -28.40
CA ALA A 73 13.00 -10.60 -29.76
C ALA A 73 12.41 -11.92 -30.30
N ARG A 74 13.02 -13.07 -29.97
CA ARG A 74 12.48 -14.38 -30.34
C ARG A 74 11.19 -14.68 -29.60
N GLU A 75 11.12 -14.39 -28.31
CA GLU A 75 9.89 -14.55 -27.51
C GLU A 75 8.73 -13.71 -28.08
N ASP A 76 8.97 -12.42 -28.38
CA ASP A 76 7.98 -11.52 -28.97
C ASP A 76 7.48 -11.99 -30.36
N LEU A 77 8.35 -12.66 -31.13
CA LEU A 77 8.05 -13.21 -32.45
C LEU A 77 7.50 -14.65 -32.40
N GLY A 78 7.40 -15.27 -31.22
CA GLY A 78 6.99 -16.67 -31.07
C GLY A 78 8.00 -17.68 -31.65
N LEU A 79 9.28 -17.32 -31.70
CA LEU A 79 10.39 -18.14 -32.19
C LEU A 79 11.12 -18.83 -31.03
N VAL A 80 11.60 -20.05 -31.25
CA VAL A 80 12.29 -20.86 -30.23
C VAL A 80 13.62 -21.35 -30.79
N LYS A 81 14.71 -21.20 -30.02
CA LYS A 81 16.05 -21.66 -30.42
C LYS A 81 16.21 -23.16 -30.12
N PRO A 82 16.94 -23.92 -30.95
CA PRO A 82 17.19 -25.33 -30.65
C PRO A 82 17.76 -25.53 -29.24
N GLY A 83 17.04 -26.28 -28.39
CA GLY A 83 17.39 -26.53 -26.99
C GLY A 83 16.54 -25.77 -25.95
N GLU A 84 15.70 -24.83 -26.37
CA GLU A 84 14.73 -24.17 -25.49
C GLU A 84 13.41 -24.95 -25.39
N VAL A 85 12.76 -24.89 -24.23
CA VAL A 85 11.50 -25.59 -23.94
C VAL A 85 10.43 -24.55 -23.62
N VAL A 86 9.34 -24.56 -24.36
CA VAL A 86 8.16 -23.71 -24.09
C VAL A 86 7.35 -24.35 -22.97
N ILE A 87 7.16 -23.62 -21.87
CA ILE A 87 6.30 -24.03 -20.76
C ILE A 87 4.98 -23.26 -20.89
N PRO A 88 3.86 -23.91 -21.27
CA PRO A 88 2.57 -23.26 -21.27
C PRO A 88 2.17 -22.94 -19.82
N LEU A 89 1.89 -21.67 -19.55
CA LEU A 89 1.29 -21.28 -18.28
C LEU A 89 -0.15 -21.84 -18.23
N PRO A 90 -0.56 -22.52 -17.15
CA PRO A 90 -1.94 -22.94 -16.99
C PRO A 90 -2.83 -21.68 -17.05
N ALA A 91 -3.98 -21.79 -17.71
CA ALA A 91 -4.97 -20.73 -17.64
C ALA A 91 -5.31 -20.51 -16.17
N GLU A 92 -5.11 -19.29 -15.67
CA GLU A 92 -5.62 -18.87 -14.38
C GLU A 92 -7.14 -19.11 -14.40
N GLU A 93 -7.59 -20.22 -13.81
CA GLU A 93 -9.01 -20.47 -13.55
C GLU A 93 -9.43 -19.44 -12.48
N GLY A 94 -9.76 -18.24 -12.95
CA GLY A 94 -10.29 -17.18 -12.11
C GLY A 94 -11.63 -17.60 -11.50
N GLU A 95 -11.67 -17.66 -10.18
CA GLU A 95 -12.90 -17.50 -9.38
C GLU A 95 -13.24 -16.00 -9.22
#